data_AF-A0A8C4S546-F1
#
_entry.id   AF-A0A8C4S546-F1
#
_cell.length_a   1.000
_cell.length_b   1.000
_cell.length_c   1.000
_cell.angle_alpha   90.00
_cell.angle_beta   90.00
_cell.angle_gamma   90.00
#
_symmetry.space_group_name_H-M   'P 1'
#
loop_
_entity.id
_entity.type
_entity.pdbx_description
1 polymer ?
#
loop_
_entity_poly.entity_id
_entity_poly.type
_entity_poly.pdbx_seq_one_letter_code
_entity_poly.pdbx_strand_id
1 'polypeptide(L)'
;KTLPYSVNENIIHFSHQVHRGAQFYRALNIRVPLIGLEVWTEGDQCTVREEPNATLWSFLQWKQKLKARKKHDNAQLLTGVTFKGTTIGMAPLEGMCSHENSGGINVDHSEAPIGAAATMAHEIGHNFGMSHDNQGCCVEATPEQGGCVMAAATGHPFPRVFSACSKKDLAKYFHKGGGMCLYNIPDMKDLVGGKRCGNGFVEDGEECDCGEPEECTNPCCNPNNCTLRAEAQCAHGVCCESCKLKEAGTMCREPAGACDLPEYCTGSSPYCPSNVYLLDGSVCQYGQAYCYNGMCLTHEQQCIELKGKGQFMNYKVCI
;
A
#
# COMPACT_ATOMS: atom_id res chain seq x y z
N LYS A 1 8.22 13.93 20.71
CA LYS A 1 7.32 15.02 21.17
C LYS A 1 5.96 14.72 20.60
N THR A 2 4.96 14.59 21.46
CA THR A 2 3.56 14.32 21.10
C THR A 2 3.03 15.43 20.20
N LEU A 3 2.22 15.08 19.18
CA LEU A 3 1.49 16.06 18.37
C LEU A 3 0.62 16.94 19.29
N PRO A 4 0.40 18.23 18.94
CA PRO A 4 -0.18 19.22 19.85
C PRO A 4 -1.67 19.01 20.18
N TYR A 5 -2.31 17.99 19.62
CA TYR A 5 -3.76 17.75 19.74
C TYR A 5 -4.12 16.75 20.85
N SER A 6 -5.38 16.78 21.29
CA SER A 6 -5.93 15.72 22.14
C SER A 6 -5.92 14.37 21.39
N VAL A 7 -6.03 13.24 22.12
CA VAL A 7 -6.00 11.89 21.50
C VAL A 7 -7.08 11.74 20.42
N ASN A 8 -8.29 12.26 20.67
CA ASN A 8 -9.39 12.19 19.70
C ASN A 8 -9.17 13.10 18.48
N GLU A 9 -8.65 14.31 18.68
CA GLU A 9 -8.31 15.21 17.57
C GLU A 9 -7.17 14.65 16.73
N ASN A 10 -6.16 14.03 17.35
CA ASN A 10 -5.12 13.30 16.65
C ASN A 10 -5.72 12.18 15.79
N ILE A 11 -6.60 11.34 16.35
CA ILE A 11 -7.26 10.26 15.60
C ILE A 11 -8.01 10.79 14.37
N ILE A 12 -8.79 11.86 14.54
CA ILE A 12 -9.52 12.49 13.43
C ILE A 12 -8.54 13.04 12.40
N HIS A 13 -7.52 13.78 12.84
CA HIS A 13 -6.51 14.38 11.98
C HIS A 13 -5.79 13.31 11.16
N PHE A 14 -5.25 12.26 11.80
CA PHE A 14 -4.60 11.12 11.15
C PHE A 14 -5.53 10.39 10.17
N SER A 15 -6.78 10.13 10.56
CA SER A 15 -7.75 9.47 9.69
C SER A 15 -7.99 10.29 8.42
N HIS A 16 -8.04 11.62 8.51
CA HIS A 16 -8.13 12.50 7.34
C HIS A 16 -6.88 12.45 6.46
N GLN A 17 -5.68 12.40 7.06
CA GLN A 17 -4.43 12.27 6.32
C GLN A 17 -4.39 10.95 5.54
N VAL A 18 -4.67 9.83 6.19
CA VAL A 18 -4.69 8.51 5.53
C VAL A 18 -5.75 8.46 4.44
N HIS A 19 -6.97 8.96 4.70
CA HIS A 19 -8.02 8.99 3.70
C HIS A 19 -7.63 9.81 2.47
N ARG A 20 -7.00 10.98 2.65
CA ARG A 20 -6.47 11.78 1.54
C ARG A 20 -5.32 11.08 0.82
N GLY A 21 -4.42 10.43 1.57
CA GLY A 21 -3.32 9.64 1.01
C GLY A 21 -3.83 8.51 0.11
N ALA A 22 -4.85 7.78 0.57
CA ALA A 22 -5.50 6.70 -0.15
C ALA A 22 -6.14 7.16 -1.48
N GLN A 23 -6.61 8.41 -1.56
CA GLN A 23 -7.18 8.96 -2.80
C GLN A 23 -6.14 9.04 -3.94
N PHE A 24 -4.86 9.27 -3.64
CA PHE A 24 -3.81 9.29 -4.68
C PHE A 24 -3.67 7.93 -5.38
N TYR A 25 -3.85 6.84 -4.64
CA TYR A 25 -3.73 5.48 -5.14
C TYR A 25 -4.91 5.00 -5.98
N ARG A 26 -6.08 5.66 -5.89
CA ARG A 26 -7.23 5.34 -6.74
C ARG A 26 -6.90 5.46 -8.23
N ALA A 27 -6.09 6.45 -8.60
CA ALA A 27 -5.61 6.64 -9.98
C ALA A 27 -4.67 5.52 -10.46
N LEU A 28 -4.14 4.71 -9.54
CA LEU A 28 -3.30 3.54 -9.80
C LEU A 28 -4.07 2.22 -9.65
N ASN A 29 -5.39 2.28 -9.50
CA ASN A 29 -6.25 1.13 -9.22
C ASN A 29 -5.86 0.37 -7.93
N ILE A 30 -5.32 1.10 -6.95
CA ILE A 30 -4.95 0.57 -5.63
C ILE A 30 -5.89 1.21 -4.59
N ARG A 31 -6.47 0.38 -3.72
CA ARG A 31 -7.27 0.83 -2.57
C ARG A 31 -6.43 0.66 -1.30
N VAL A 32 -6.40 1.68 -0.46
CA VAL A 32 -5.64 1.69 0.81
C VAL A 32 -6.63 1.79 1.97
N PRO A 33 -7.15 0.66 2.48
CA PRO A 33 -8.00 0.65 3.67
C PRO A 33 -7.18 0.83 4.95
N LEU A 34 -7.61 1.73 5.83
CA LEU A 34 -7.02 1.90 7.15
C LEU A 34 -7.64 0.87 8.12
N ILE A 35 -6.95 -0.24 8.37
CA ILE A 35 -7.46 -1.35 9.20
C ILE A 35 -6.96 -1.32 10.66
N GLY A 36 -6.21 -0.29 11.03
CA GLY A 36 -5.65 -0.16 12.35
C GLY A 36 -4.99 1.20 12.55
N LEU A 37 -5.15 1.75 13.75
CA LEU A 37 -4.55 3.00 14.18
C LEU A 37 -4.09 2.83 15.63
N GLU A 38 -2.79 3.04 15.88
CA GLU A 38 -2.20 2.98 17.22
C GLU A 38 -1.60 4.35 17.56
N VAL A 39 -2.03 4.97 18.66
CA VAL A 39 -1.51 6.26 19.15
C VAL A 39 -0.74 6.02 20.44
N TRP A 40 0.55 6.35 20.44
CA TRP A 40 1.45 6.10 21.57
C TRP A 40 1.36 7.22 22.62
N THR A 41 0.40 7.11 23.54
CA THR A 41 0.13 8.11 24.58
C THR A 41 1.00 7.97 25.83
N GLU A 42 1.41 6.74 26.16
CA GLU A 42 2.21 6.42 27.36
C GLU A 42 3.72 6.49 27.11
N GLY A 43 4.12 6.55 25.84
CA GLY A 43 5.52 6.61 25.41
C GLY A 43 5.73 5.90 24.07
N ASP A 44 6.77 6.34 23.34
CA ASP A 44 7.10 5.81 22.02
C ASP A 44 7.45 4.30 22.12
N GLN A 45 6.84 3.48 21.26
CA GLN A 45 7.08 2.03 21.24
C GLN A 45 8.32 1.63 20.42
N CYS A 46 8.93 2.61 19.74
CA CYS A 46 10.21 2.50 19.07
C CYS A 46 11.03 3.77 19.31
N THR A 47 12.32 3.73 18.98
CA THR A 47 13.18 4.91 19.09
C THR A 47 12.87 5.88 17.95
N VAL A 48 12.38 7.07 18.29
CA VAL A 48 12.12 8.16 17.33
C VAL A 48 13.10 9.31 17.61
N ARG A 49 14.00 9.58 16.65
CA ARG A 49 15.07 10.59 16.78
C ARG A 49 15.16 11.44 15.51
N GLU A 50 15.96 12.50 15.54
CA GLU A 50 16.18 13.35 14.36
C GLU A 50 16.93 12.65 13.21
N GLU A 51 17.57 11.50 13.47
CA GLU A 51 18.23 10.72 12.42
C GLU A 51 17.21 9.77 11.77
N PRO A 52 16.87 9.96 10.48
CA PRO A 52 15.76 9.27 9.84
C PRO A 52 16.03 7.77 9.63
N ASN A 53 17.26 7.35 9.30
CA ASN A 53 17.57 5.94 9.08
C ASN A 53 17.38 5.10 10.36
N ALA A 54 17.87 5.60 11.49
CA ALA A 54 17.76 4.95 12.79
C ALA A 54 16.30 4.87 13.25
N THR A 55 15.51 5.93 12.98
CA THR A 55 14.08 5.94 13.27
C THR A 55 13.32 4.93 12.41
N LEU A 56 13.59 4.90 11.09
CA LEU A 56 12.96 3.95 10.17
C LEU A 56 13.26 2.51 10.60
N TRP A 57 14.53 2.22 10.88
CA TRP A 57 14.94 0.88 11.30
C TRP A 57 14.29 0.46 12.62
N SER A 58 14.26 1.35 13.62
CA SER A 58 13.62 1.07 14.89
C SER A 58 12.11 0.83 14.73
N PHE A 59 11.46 1.60 13.86
CA PHE A 59 10.04 1.44 13.55
C PHE A 59 9.75 0.12 12.82
N LEU A 60 10.53 -0.24 11.80
CA LEU A 60 10.36 -1.49 11.05
C LEU A 60 10.55 -2.73 11.95
N GLN A 61 11.48 -2.68 12.90
CA GLN A 61 11.62 -3.73 13.91
C GLN A 61 10.42 -3.85 14.85
N TRP A 62 9.86 -2.71 15.27
CA TRP A 62 8.65 -2.70 16.07
C TRP A 62 7.46 -3.26 15.27
N LYS A 63 7.32 -2.89 13.99
CA LYS A 63 6.28 -3.38 13.07
C LYS A 63 6.29 -4.91 12.93
N GLN A 64 7.46 -5.53 12.88
CA GLN A 64 7.56 -7.00 12.84
C GLN A 64 6.84 -7.65 14.04
N LYS A 65 6.94 -7.06 15.24
CA LYS A 65 6.21 -7.50 16.43
C LYS A 65 4.72 -7.16 16.37
N LEU A 66 4.36 -6.02 15.76
CA LEU A 66 2.95 -5.65 15.51
C LEU A 66 2.23 -6.71 14.68
N LYS A 67 2.90 -7.33 13.69
CA LYS A 67 2.31 -8.34 12.80
C LYS A 67 1.72 -9.54 13.57
N ALA A 68 2.30 -9.89 14.72
CA ALA A 68 1.78 -10.95 15.60
C ALA A 68 0.47 -10.57 16.30
N ARG A 69 0.22 -9.27 16.53
CA ARG A 69 -0.99 -8.75 17.18
C ARG A 69 -2.08 -8.38 16.16
N LYS A 70 -1.67 -7.87 15.00
CA LYS A 70 -2.56 -7.35 13.96
C LYS A 70 -1.99 -7.67 12.58
N LYS A 71 -2.71 -8.45 11.79
CA LYS A 71 -2.35 -8.71 10.39
C LYS A 71 -2.53 -7.41 9.58
N HIS A 72 -1.52 -7.06 8.81
CA HIS A 72 -1.49 -5.88 7.95
C HIS A 72 -0.42 -6.06 6.87
N ASP A 73 -0.58 -5.35 5.76
CA ASP A 73 0.33 -5.43 4.61
C ASP A 73 1.48 -4.43 4.73
N ASN A 74 1.17 -3.22 5.21
CA ASN A 74 2.09 -2.09 5.37
C ASN A 74 1.79 -1.31 6.65
N ALA A 75 2.80 -0.66 7.25
CA ALA A 75 2.60 0.25 8.37
C ALA A 75 3.39 1.55 8.18
N GLN A 76 2.77 2.69 8.48
CA GLN A 76 3.40 4.00 8.37
C GLN A 76 3.42 4.68 9.75
N LEU A 77 4.58 5.16 10.18
CA LEU A 77 4.72 6.00 11.35
C LEU A 77 4.52 7.45 10.95
N LEU A 78 3.66 8.19 11.64
CA LEU A 78 3.66 9.65 11.59
C LEU A 78 4.24 10.21 12.90
N THR A 79 5.19 11.14 12.79
CA THR A 79 5.89 11.73 13.93
C THR A 79 5.90 13.25 13.86
N GLY A 80 5.82 13.91 15.03
CA GLY A 80 6.09 15.35 15.17
C GLY A 80 7.57 15.68 15.36
N VAL A 81 8.47 14.68 15.31
CA VAL A 81 9.93 14.90 15.36
C VAL A 81 10.41 15.35 13.99
N THR A 82 11.09 16.49 13.94
CA THR A 82 11.76 16.97 12.72
C THR A 82 13.07 16.22 12.52
N PHE A 83 13.25 15.60 11.35
CA PHE A 83 14.51 14.95 11.00
C PHE A 83 15.57 15.95 10.54
N LYS A 84 16.85 15.55 10.64
CA LYS A 84 17.97 16.36 10.19
C LYS A 84 17.94 16.56 8.67
N GLY A 85 18.29 17.76 8.24
CA GLY A 85 18.33 18.13 6.82
C GLY A 85 16.93 18.48 6.30
N THR A 86 16.61 18.00 5.10
CA THR A 86 15.34 18.28 4.41
C THR A 86 14.43 17.05 4.32
N THR A 87 14.79 15.97 5.01
CA THR A 87 14.03 14.71 4.99
C THR A 87 12.75 14.84 5.80
N ILE A 88 11.60 14.65 5.16
CA ILE A 88 10.27 14.68 5.79
C ILE A 88 9.61 13.29 5.81
N GLY A 89 10.23 12.30 5.16
CA GLY A 89 9.78 10.92 5.15
C GLY A 89 10.89 9.99 4.70
N MET A 90 10.74 8.70 4.98
CA MET A 90 11.66 7.68 4.49
C MET A 90 10.99 6.29 4.50
N ALA A 91 11.17 5.54 3.42
CA ALA A 91 10.72 4.16 3.29
C ALA A 91 11.68 3.31 2.44
N PRO A 92 11.73 1.99 2.67
CA PRO A 92 12.46 1.08 1.79
C PRO A 92 11.82 0.99 0.40
N LEU A 93 12.67 0.97 -0.63
CA LEU A 93 12.26 0.69 -2.01
C LEU A 93 11.87 -0.79 -2.17
N GLU A 94 10.79 -1.08 -2.92
CA GLU A 94 10.28 -2.44 -3.18
C GLU A 94 9.88 -3.22 -1.90
N GLY A 95 9.67 -2.52 -0.77
CA GLY A 95 9.38 -3.14 0.53
C GLY A 95 7.94 -3.63 0.75
N MET A 96 7.00 -3.41 -0.18
CA MET A 96 5.59 -3.79 0.01
C MET A 96 5.46 -5.31 0.27
N CYS A 97 4.60 -5.71 1.22
CA CYS A 97 4.43 -7.10 1.69
C CYS A 97 5.63 -7.76 2.41
N SER A 98 6.84 -7.20 2.31
CA SER A 98 8.00 -7.69 3.06
C SER A 98 7.74 -7.67 4.57
N HIS A 99 8.08 -8.77 5.24
CA HIS A 99 7.97 -8.87 6.68
C HIS A 99 8.82 -7.78 7.37
N GLU A 100 10.03 -7.56 6.88
CA GLU A 100 11.00 -6.63 7.43
C GLU A 100 10.75 -5.19 6.99
N ASN A 101 10.46 -4.98 5.70
CA ASN A 101 10.60 -3.67 5.07
C ASN A 101 9.29 -2.99 4.69
N SER A 102 8.14 -3.64 4.88
CA SER A 102 6.87 -3.04 4.46
C SER A 102 6.39 -1.96 5.42
N GLY A 103 6.91 -0.75 5.23
CA GLY A 103 6.51 0.43 5.97
C GLY A 103 7.37 1.64 5.68
N GLY A 104 7.10 2.72 6.40
CA GLY A 104 7.80 3.99 6.27
C GLY A 104 7.59 4.90 7.47
N ILE A 105 8.36 5.98 7.52
CA ILE A 105 8.25 7.04 8.52
C ILE A 105 7.94 8.35 7.83
N ASN A 106 7.11 9.18 8.45
CA ASN A 106 6.59 10.42 7.88
C ASN A 106 6.58 11.49 8.98
N VAL A 107 6.95 12.71 8.62
CA VAL A 107 6.88 13.88 9.51
C VAL A 107 5.55 14.59 9.31
N ASP A 108 4.88 14.95 10.39
CA ASP A 108 3.71 15.83 10.34
C ASP A 108 4.19 17.29 10.23
N HIS A 109 4.53 17.70 9.00
CA HIS A 109 5.23 18.97 8.72
C HIS A 109 4.30 20.13 8.34
N SER A 110 2.99 19.90 8.30
CA SER A 110 2.01 20.90 7.87
C SER A 110 0.71 20.79 8.67
N GLU A 111 0.13 21.93 9.05
CA GLU A 111 -1.22 21.99 9.64
C GLU A 111 -2.30 21.45 8.68
N ALA A 112 -2.04 21.51 7.37
CA ALA A 112 -2.95 20.96 6.38
C ALA A 112 -2.75 19.43 6.29
N PRO A 113 -3.80 18.60 6.52
CA PRO A 113 -3.69 17.14 6.50
C PRO A 113 -3.13 16.57 5.18
N ILE A 114 -3.25 17.33 4.08
CA ILE A 114 -2.73 16.95 2.78
C ILE A 114 -1.20 16.89 2.74
N GLY A 115 -0.50 17.66 3.60
CA GLY A 115 0.97 17.70 3.60
C GLY A 115 1.59 16.38 4.02
N ALA A 116 1.22 15.88 5.20
CA ALA A 116 1.64 14.57 5.68
C ALA A 116 1.06 13.42 4.83
N ALA A 117 -0.17 13.58 4.30
CA ALA A 117 -0.75 12.60 3.39
C ALA A 117 0.04 12.43 2.09
N ALA A 118 0.54 13.53 1.52
CA ALA A 118 1.38 13.50 0.32
C ALA A 118 2.72 12.82 0.60
N THR A 119 3.34 13.07 1.75
CA THR A 119 4.55 12.37 2.18
C THR A 119 4.28 10.88 2.38
N MET A 120 3.19 10.51 3.06
CA MET A 120 2.83 9.10 3.23
C MET A 120 2.61 8.39 1.90
N ALA A 121 1.96 9.04 0.93
CA ALA A 121 1.81 8.49 -0.41
C ALA A 121 3.14 8.39 -1.18
N HIS A 122 4.08 9.31 -0.95
CA HIS A 122 5.43 9.20 -1.48
C HIS A 122 6.16 7.97 -0.90
N GLU A 123 6.10 7.78 0.41
CA GLU A 123 6.78 6.68 1.10
C GLU A 123 6.17 5.30 0.79
N ILE A 124 4.84 5.21 0.70
CA ILE A 124 4.17 3.99 0.21
C ILE A 124 4.55 3.76 -1.27
N GLY A 125 4.77 4.82 -2.06
CA GLY A 125 5.26 4.75 -3.43
C GLY A 125 6.63 4.06 -3.53
N HIS A 126 7.56 4.41 -2.64
CA HIS A 126 8.83 3.67 -2.50
C HIS A 126 8.60 2.21 -2.15
N ASN A 127 7.71 1.89 -1.22
CA ASN A 127 7.40 0.49 -0.92
C ASN A 127 6.87 -0.27 -2.15
N PHE A 128 6.16 0.41 -3.05
CA PHE A 128 5.73 -0.11 -4.35
C PHE A 128 6.80 -0.14 -5.45
N GLY A 129 8.04 0.20 -5.13
CA GLY A 129 9.17 0.20 -6.06
C GLY A 129 9.29 1.45 -6.92
N MET A 130 8.49 2.50 -6.67
CA MET A 130 8.58 3.75 -7.42
C MET A 130 9.82 4.52 -6.99
N SER A 131 10.70 4.85 -7.94
CA SER A 131 11.84 5.74 -7.67
C SER A 131 11.45 7.21 -7.79
N HIS A 132 12.31 8.11 -7.33
CA HIS A 132 12.10 9.54 -7.53
C HIS A 132 11.98 9.89 -9.02
N ASP A 133 11.11 10.85 -9.30
CA ASP A 133 10.94 11.39 -10.65
C ASP A 133 12.20 12.15 -11.10
N ASN A 134 12.75 11.73 -12.24
CA ASN A 134 13.84 12.44 -12.91
C ASN A 134 13.30 13.51 -13.88
N GLN A 135 14.19 14.30 -14.47
CA GLN A 135 13.81 15.29 -15.47
C GLN A 135 13.01 14.65 -16.62
N GLY A 136 11.82 15.19 -16.90
CA GLY A 136 10.92 14.70 -17.94
C GLY A 136 9.94 13.59 -17.50
N CYS A 137 9.97 13.13 -16.25
CA CYS A 137 9.01 12.15 -15.75
C CYS A 137 7.65 12.75 -15.43
N CYS A 138 7.61 13.87 -14.72
CA CYS A 138 6.37 14.53 -14.32
C CYS A 138 5.88 15.45 -15.45
N VAL A 139 4.93 14.97 -16.24
CA VAL A 139 4.28 15.76 -17.32
C VAL A 139 2.80 16.00 -17.03
N GLU A 140 2.24 15.26 -16.08
CA GLU A 140 0.84 15.28 -15.67
C GLU A 140 0.48 16.49 -14.80
N ALA A 141 1.48 17.11 -14.17
CA ALA A 141 1.30 18.30 -13.34
C ALA A 141 2.48 19.25 -13.50
N THR A 142 2.18 20.55 -13.52
CA THR A 142 3.20 21.60 -13.47
C THR A 142 3.65 21.86 -12.02
N PRO A 143 4.79 22.53 -11.80
CA PRO A 143 5.21 22.95 -10.47
C PRO A 143 4.15 23.80 -9.73
N GLU A 144 3.41 24.64 -10.44
CA GLU A 144 2.34 25.47 -9.88
C GLU A 144 1.12 24.65 -9.44
N GLN A 145 0.95 23.44 -9.97
CA GLN A 145 -0.06 22.47 -9.56
C GLN A 145 0.44 21.54 -8.44
N GLY A 146 1.70 21.70 -8.01
CA GLY A 146 2.34 20.95 -6.94
C GLY A 146 3.20 19.78 -7.42
N GLY A 147 3.32 19.58 -8.73
CA GLY A 147 4.10 18.50 -9.32
C GLY A 147 3.55 17.11 -9.02
N CYS A 148 4.43 16.12 -9.10
CA CYS A 148 4.10 14.70 -8.95
C CYS A 148 4.53 14.17 -7.58
N VAL A 149 3.81 13.14 -7.10
CA VAL A 149 3.99 12.56 -5.75
C VAL A 149 5.43 12.09 -5.54
N MET A 150 6.08 11.50 -6.55
CA MET A 150 7.43 10.96 -6.44
C MET A 150 8.54 11.98 -6.73
N ALA A 151 8.26 13.28 -6.75
CA ALA A 151 9.31 14.29 -6.82
C ALA A 151 10.25 14.19 -5.60
N ALA A 152 11.56 14.33 -5.82
CA ALA A 152 12.57 14.19 -4.76
C ALA A 152 12.47 15.26 -3.64
N ALA A 153 11.79 16.37 -3.91
CA ALA A 153 11.47 17.40 -2.94
C ALA A 153 9.98 17.73 -3.03
N THR A 154 9.32 17.76 -1.88
CA THR A 154 7.93 18.23 -1.78
C THR A 154 7.92 19.74 -1.58
N GLY A 155 7.00 20.43 -2.25
CA GLY A 155 6.76 21.87 -2.10
C GLY A 155 5.28 22.18 -1.89
N HIS A 156 4.99 23.48 -1.75
CA HIS A 156 3.62 23.99 -1.85
C HIS A 156 3.38 24.55 -3.26
N PRO A 157 2.23 24.25 -3.89
CA PRO A 157 1.15 23.37 -3.43
C PRO A 157 1.55 21.88 -3.43
N PHE A 158 0.83 21.05 -2.68
CA PHE A 158 1.17 19.62 -2.52
C PHE A 158 0.77 18.79 -3.76
N PRO A 159 1.58 17.78 -4.15
CA PRO A 159 1.33 16.97 -5.32
C PRO A 159 0.06 16.12 -5.17
N ARG A 160 -0.57 15.81 -6.31
CA ARG A 160 -1.77 14.96 -6.33
C ARG A 160 -1.78 13.84 -7.37
N VAL A 161 -0.75 13.77 -8.19
CA VAL A 161 -0.69 12.82 -9.30
C VAL A 161 0.62 12.04 -9.27
N PHE A 162 0.53 10.76 -9.62
CA PHE A 162 1.69 9.94 -9.92
C PHE A 162 2.09 10.12 -11.38
N SER A 163 3.40 10.21 -11.64
CA SER A 163 3.93 10.37 -12.98
C SER A 163 3.83 9.09 -13.81
N ALA A 164 4.00 9.21 -15.12
CA ALA A 164 4.14 8.06 -16.01
C ALA A 164 5.33 7.16 -15.64
N CYS A 165 6.42 7.75 -15.12
CA CYS A 165 7.57 7.00 -14.62
C CYS A 165 7.19 6.17 -13.38
N SER A 166 6.49 6.77 -12.41
CA SER A 166 6.03 6.05 -11.21
C SER A 166 5.11 4.88 -11.58
N LYS A 167 4.17 5.09 -12.52
CA LYS A 167 3.28 4.03 -13.04
C LYS A 167 4.07 2.90 -13.71
N LYS A 168 5.12 3.24 -14.47
CA LYS A 168 5.98 2.26 -15.13
C LYS A 168 6.78 1.44 -14.11
N ASP A 169 7.29 2.07 -13.06
CA ASP A 169 8.03 1.37 -12.01
C ASP A 169 7.12 0.46 -11.17
N LEU A 170 5.90 0.92 -10.84
CA LEU A 170 4.87 0.09 -10.21
C LEU A 170 4.55 -1.16 -11.05
N ALA A 171 4.35 -0.99 -12.36
CA ALA A 171 4.07 -2.10 -13.26
C ALA A 171 5.22 -3.11 -13.30
N LYS A 172 6.48 -2.64 -13.31
CA LYS A 172 7.65 -3.53 -13.23
C LYS A 172 7.71 -4.28 -11.90
N TYR A 173 7.37 -3.61 -10.79
CA TYR A 173 7.38 -4.23 -9.46
C TYR A 173 6.37 -5.38 -9.40
N PHE A 174 5.12 -5.15 -9.80
CA PHE A 174 4.11 -6.21 -9.87
C PHE A 174 4.49 -7.32 -10.86
N HIS A 175 5.06 -7.00 -12.01
CA HIS A 175 5.47 -8.01 -12.99
C HIS A 175 6.61 -8.92 -12.50
N LYS A 176 7.40 -8.51 -11.49
CA LYS A 176 8.40 -9.39 -10.88
C LYS A 176 7.83 -10.29 -9.77
N GLY A 177 6.53 -10.14 -9.44
CA GLY A 177 5.89 -10.78 -8.29
C GLY A 177 5.88 -9.93 -7.02
N GLY A 178 6.14 -8.63 -7.11
CA GLY A 178 5.99 -7.73 -5.96
C GLY A 178 4.53 -7.61 -5.51
N GLY A 179 4.28 -7.31 -4.23
CA GLY A 179 2.92 -7.05 -3.75
C GLY A 179 2.02 -8.28 -3.53
N MET A 180 2.58 -9.48 -3.34
CA MET A 180 1.80 -10.73 -3.25
C MET A 180 0.72 -10.75 -2.17
N CYS A 181 0.90 -10.01 -1.08
CA CYS A 181 -0.08 -9.86 0.01
C CYS A 181 -1.27 -8.94 -0.32
N LEU A 182 -1.28 -8.26 -1.48
CA LEU A 182 -2.31 -7.26 -1.79
C LEU A 182 -3.53 -7.83 -2.51
N TYR A 183 -3.51 -9.14 -2.79
CA TYR A 183 -4.57 -9.84 -3.53
C TYR A 183 -5.60 -10.51 -2.60
N ASN A 184 -5.62 -10.14 -1.32
CA ASN A 184 -6.71 -10.46 -0.41
C ASN A 184 -7.43 -9.19 0.03
N ILE A 185 -8.71 -9.35 0.31
CA ILE A 185 -9.52 -8.30 0.90
C ILE A 185 -9.30 -8.34 2.42
N PRO A 186 -8.99 -7.22 3.09
CA PRO A 186 -8.85 -7.22 4.54
C PRO A 186 -10.19 -7.49 5.24
N ASP A 187 -10.16 -7.85 6.52
CA ASP A 187 -11.37 -7.91 7.33
C ASP A 187 -11.92 -6.49 7.51
N MET A 188 -13.05 -6.21 6.87
CA MET A 188 -13.65 -4.87 6.87
C MET A 188 -14.26 -4.48 8.22
N LYS A 189 -14.36 -5.42 9.18
CA LYS A 189 -14.70 -5.10 10.58
C LYS A 189 -13.64 -4.28 11.27
N ASP A 190 -12.41 -4.33 10.77
CA ASP A 190 -11.27 -3.61 11.31
C ASP A 190 -11.11 -2.20 10.72
N LEU A 191 -12.00 -1.79 9.80
CA LEU A 191 -11.91 -0.51 9.12
C LEU A 191 -12.08 0.65 10.11
N VAL A 192 -11.06 1.51 10.19
CA VAL A 192 -11.07 2.74 10.98
C VAL A 192 -11.88 3.79 10.24
N GLY A 193 -12.89 4.35 10.92
CA GLY A 193 -13.85 5.30 10.33
C GLY A 193 -15.29 4.78 10.34
N GLY A 194 -15.48 3.48 10.57
CA GLY A 194 -16.78 2.84 10.70
C GLY A 194 -17.53 2.68 9.38
N LYS A 195 -18.68 2.02 9.47
CA LYS A 195 -19.49 1.61 8.32
C LYS A 195 -20.12 2.78 7.61
N ARG A 196 -19.86 2.93 6.32
CA ARG A 196 -20.46 4.00 5.51
C ARG A 196 -20.56 3.64 4.03
N CYS A 197 -21.80 3.51 3.58
CA CYS A 197 -22.11 3.43 2.16
C CYS A 197 -21.57 4.63 1.37
N GLY A 198 -20.85 4.33 0.29
CA GLY A 198 -20.23 5.29 -0.61
C GLY A 198 -18.74 5.53 -0.33
N ASN A 199 -18.16 4.84 0.65
CA ASN A 199 -16.72 4.94 0.95
C ASN A 199 -15.87 4.04 0.02
N GLY A 200 -16.51 3.17 -0.74
CA GLY A 200 -15.88 2.25 -1.69
C GLY A 200 -15.39 0.94 -1.06
N PHE A 201 -15.88 0.55 0.12
CA PHE A 201 -15.58 -0.73 0.76
C PHE A 201 -16.90 -1.45 1.08
N VAL A 202 -17.00 -2.73 0.76
CA VAL A 202 -18.24 -3.49 0.99
C VAL A 202 -18.28 -3.97 2.44
N GLU A 203 -18.91 -3.19 3.31
CA GLU A 203 -18.89 -3.46 4.74
C GLU A 203 -20.06 -4.35 5.19
N ASP A 204 -20.00 -4.88 6.42
CA ASP A 204 -21.06 -5.72 6.99
C ASP A 204 -22.42 -4.98 6.97
N GLY A 205 -23.33 -5.42 6.10
CA GLY A 205 -24.66 -4.82 5.87
C GLY A 205 -24.85 -4.28 4.46
N GLU A 206 -23.79 -4.23 3.66
CA GLU A 206 -23.80 -3.79 2.27
C GLU A 206 -23.61 -4.98 1.32
N GLU A 207 -24.23 -4.92 0.15
CA GLU A 207 -24.04 -5.92 -0.90
C GLU A 207 -23.05 -5.43 -1.98
N CYS A 208 -22.88 -4.11 -2.08
CA CYS A 208 -21.95 -3.47 -3.00
C CYS A 208 -21.66 -2.03 -2.56
N ASP A 209 -20.46 -1.52 -2.82
CA ASP A 209 -20.13 -0.09 -2.67
C ASP A 209 -19.25 0.37 -3.85
N CYS A 210 -19.82 1.26 -4.67
CA CYS A 210 -19.21 1.83 -5.86
C CYS A 210 -18.75 3.29 -5.68
N GLY A 211 -18.71 3.80 -4.45
CA GLY A 211 -18.44 5.20 -4.13
C GLY A 211 -19.71 6.04 -4.01
N GLU A 212 -19.51 7.35 -3.84
CA GLU A 212 -20.60 8.34 -3.77
C GLU A 212 -21.46 8.32 -5.05
N PRO A 213 -22.73 8.74 -5.00
CA PRO A 213 -23.64 8.71 -6.15
C PRO A 213 -23.13 9.40 -7.42
N GLU A 214 -22.34 10.47 -7.27
CA GLU A 214 -21.76 11.22 -8.38
C GLU A 214 -20.58 10.50 -9.05
N GLU A 215 -19.89 9.62 -8.32
CA GLU A 215 -18.70 8.89 -8.78
C GLU A 215 -19.04 7.46 -9.26
N CYS A 216 -20.15 6.89 -8.78
CA CYS A 216 -20.53 5.53 -9.06
C CYS A 216 -20.93 5.33 -10.53
N THR A 217 -20.07 4.62 -11.27
CA THR A 217 -20.32 4.21 -12.66
C THR A 217 -20.79 2.76 -12.80
N ASN A 218 -20.91 2.03 -11.68
CA ASN A 218 -21.22 0.61 -11.68
C ASN A 218 -22.74 0.36 -11.90
N PRO A 219 -23.14 -0.29 -13.01
CA PRO A 219 -24.56 -0.50 -13.31
C PRO A 219 -25.23 -1.55 -12.40
N CYS A 220 -24.44 -2.36 -11.70
CA CYS A 220 -24.93 -3.45 -10.85
C CYS A 220 -25.21 -3.00 -9.41
N CYS A 221 -24.73 -1.83 -9.02
CA CYS A 221 -24.84 -1.31 -7.65
C CYS A 221 -25.79 -0.11 -7.58
N ASN A 222 -26.52 0.00 -6.47
CA ASN A 222 -27.26 1.20 -6.13
C ASN A 222 -26.44 2.06 -5.14
N PRO A 223 -25.91 3.21 -5.58
CA PRO A 223 -25.00 4.00 -4.74
C PRO A 223 -25.70 4.67 -3.54
N ASN A 224 -27.03 4.78 -3.53
CA ASN A 224 -27.73 5.47 -2.45
C ASN A 224 -27.91 4.62 -1.18
N ASN A 225 -27.84 3.29 -1.32
CA ASN A 225 -28.13 2.35 -0.24
C ASN A 225 -27.21 1.13 -0.24
N CYS A 226 -26.21 1.06 -1.13
CA CYS A 226 -25.22 0.00 -1.21
C CYS A 226 -25.80 -1.41 -1.35
N THR A 227 -26.95 -1.51 -2.06
CA THR A 227 -27.57 -2.78 -2.43
C THR A 227 -27.33 -3.10 -3.91
N LEU A 228 -27.32 -4.38 -4.24
CA LEU A 228 -27.30 -4.81 -5.63
C LEU A 228 -28.61 -4.39 -6.32
N ARG A 229 -28.51 -4.08 -7.62
CA ARG A 229 -29.70 -3.85 -8.44
C ARG A 229 -30.39 -5.18 -8.75
N ALA A 230 -31.66 -5.11 -9.16
CA ALA A 230 -32.42 -6.29 -9.55
C ALA A 230 -31.65 -7.13 -10.58
N GLU A 231 -31.65 -8.45 -10.38
CA GLU A 231 -30.98 -9.46 -11.22
C GLU A 231 -29.44 -9.47 -11.17
N ALA A 232 -28.80 -8.56 -10.43
CA ALA A 232 -27.37 -8.60 -10.19
C ALA A 232 -27.01 -9.65 -9.13
N GLN A 233 -26.05 -10.52 -9.45
CA GLN A 233 -25.43 -11.45 -8.50
C GLN A 233 -24.17 -10.87 -7.86
N CYS A 234 -23.56 -9.89 -8.52
CA CYS A 234 -22.36 -9.23 -8.07
C CYS A 234 -22.25 -7.83 -8.69
N ALA A 235 -21.41 -7.00 -8.10
CA ALA A 235 -21.05 -5.69 -8.66
C ALA A 235 -19.53 -5.48 -8.75
N HIS A 236 -18.75 -6.08 -7.86
CA HIS A 236 -17.32 -5.82 -7.72
C HIS A 236 -16.50 -7.08 -7.92
N GLY A 237 -15.20 -6.94 -8.18
CA GLY A 237 -14.27 -8.05 -8.28
C GLY A 237 -14.10 -8.59 -9.71
N VAL A 238 -12.92 -9.15 -9.98
CA VAL A 238 -12.50 -9.62 -11.30
C VAL A 238 -13.25 -10.88 -11.78
N CYS A 239 -13.92 -11.58 -10.87
CA CYS A 239 -14.80 -12.71 -11.14
C CYS A 239 -16.28 -12.29 -11.31
N CYS A 240 -16.55 -10.99 -11.41
CA CYS A 240 -17.85 -10.46 -11.78
C CYS A 240 -17.81 -9.91 -13.21
N GLU A 241 -18.76 -10.34 -14.04
CA GLU A 241 -18.90 -9.87 -15.42
C GLU A 241 -20.36 -9.66 -15.75
N SER A 242 -20.71 -8.48 -16.26
CA SER A 242 -22.10 -8.12 -16.57
C SER A 242 -23.08 -8.40 -15.42
N CYS A 243 -22.68 -8.02 -14.20
CA CYS A 243 -23.42 -8.25 -12.96
C CYS A 243 -23.66 -9.73 -12.58
N LYS A 244 -22.94 -10.67 -13.21
CA LYS A 244 -23.03 -12.11 -12.95
C LYS A 244 -21.68 -12.70 -12.56
N LEU A 245 -21.72 -13.75 -11.77
CA LEU A 245 -20.51 -14.48 -11.41
C LEU A 245 -19.96 -15.21 -12.64
N LYS A 246 -18.64 -15.10 -12.87
CA LYS A 246 -17.94 -15.91 -13.87
C LYS A 246 -17.97 -17.38 -13.49
N GLU A 247 -17.93 -18.26 -14.48
CA GLU A 247 -17.96 -19.71 -14.26
C GLU A 247 -16.74 -20.20 -13.47
N ALA A 248 -16.95 -21.26 -12.69
CA ALA A 248 -15.89 -21.91 -11.94
C ALA A 248 -14.78 -22.41 -12.88
N GLY A 249 -13.52 -22.13 -12.55
CA GLY A 249 -12.37 -22.45 -13.40
C GLY A 249 -12.00 -21.37 -14.41
N THR A 250 -12.72 -20.24 -14.45
CA THR A 250 -12.28 -19.08 -15.25
C THR A 250 -11.07 -18.42 -14.61
N MET A 251 -9.94 -18.29 -15.33
CA MET A 251 -8.74 -17.64 -14.79
C MET A 251 -9.03 -16.17 -14.45
N CYS A 252 -8.72 -15.77 -13.21
CA CYS A 252 -8.94 -14.41 -12.73
C CYS A 252 -7.66 -13.65 -12.43
N ARG A 253 -6.54 -14.35 -12.28
CA ARG A 253 -5.21 -13.74 -12.15
C ARG A 253 -4.18 -14.60 -12.87
N GLU A 254 -3.40 -13.96 -13.71
CA GLU A 254 -2.25 -14.58 -14.37
C GLU A 254 -1.04 -14.62 -13.43
N PRO A 255 -0.16 -15.61 -13.57
CA PRO A 255 1.07 -15.65 -12.78
C PRO A 255 2.02 -14.52 -13.22
N ALA A 256 2.53 -13.77 -12.25
CA ALA A 256 3.50 -12.70 -12.47
C ALA A 256 4.88 -13.24 -12.90
N GLY A 257 5.23 -14.47 -12.52
CA GLY A 257 6.51 -15.07 -12.88
C GLY A 257 6.62 -16.54 -12.51
N ALA A 258 7.82 -17.10 -12.62
CA ALA A 258 8.09 -18.52 -12.38
C ALA A 258 7.81 -19.00 -10.94
N CYS A 259 7.70 -18.07 -9.99
CA CYS A 259 7.44 -18.35 -8.58
C CYS A 259 5.97 -18.13 -8.18
N ASP A 260 5.13 -17.69 -9.10
CA ASP A 260 3.74 -17.34 -8.86
C ASP A 260 2.79 -18.34 -9.55
N LEU A 261 1.64 -18.62 -8.94
CA LEU A 261 0.66 -19.57 -9.45
C LEU A 261 -0.59 -18.83 -9.98
N PRO A 262 -1.29 -19.34 -11.00
CA PRO A 262 -2.55 -18.75 -11.44
C PRO A 262 -3.70 -19.02 -10.46
N GLU A 263 -4.64 -18.09 -10.37
CA GLU A 263 -5.92 -18.30 -9.67
C GLU A 263 -7.11 -18.27 -10.63
N TYR A 264 -8.15 -18.98 -10.19
CA TYR A 264 -9.37 -19.20 -10.96
C TYR A 264 -10.59 -18.87 -10.11
N CYS A 265 -11.60 -18.29 -10.75
CA CYS A 265 -12.89 -18.01 -10.14
C CYS A 265 -13.52 -19.30 -9.62
N THR A 266 -14.15 -19.21 -8.45
CA THR A 266 -14.83 -20.36 -7.83
C THR A 266 -16.23 -20.60 -8.39
N GLY A 267 -16.79 -19.64 -9.14
CA GLY A 267 -18.20 -19.64 -9.55
C GLY A 267 -19.19 -19.24 -8.46
N SER A 268 -18.71 -19.06 -7.22
CA SER A 268 -19.54 -18.74 -6.05
C SER A 268 -19.19 -17.40 -5.40
N SER A 269 -18.07 -16.80 -5.79
CA SER A 269 -17.56 -15.53 -5.28
C SER A 269 -17.24 -14.61 -6.45
N PRO A 270 -17.54 -13.30 -6.33
CA PRO A 270 -17.18 -12.33 -7.35
C PRO A 270 -15.72 -11.89 -7.27
N TYR A 271 -15.01 -12.31 -6.22
CA TYR A 271 -13.59 -12.05 -6.01
C TYR A 271 -12.75 -13.26 -6.39
N CYS A 272 -11.58 -12.99 -6.96
CA CYS A 272 -10.56 -14.01 -7.16
C CYS A 272 -10.10 -14.52 -5.78
N PRO A 273 -9.81 -15.83 -5.64
CA PRO A 273 -9.20 -16.36 -4.42
C PRO A 273 -7.92 -15.62 -4.04
N SER A 274 -7.52 -15.74 -2.76
CA SER A 274 -6.24 -15.19 -2.30
C SER A 274 -5.09 -15.76 -3.11
N ASN A 275 -4.16 -14.87 -3.46
CA ASN A 275 -2.95 -15.19 -4.20
C ASN A 275 -2.11 -16.27 -3.49
N VAL A 276 -1.70 -17.28 -4.25
CA VAL A 276 -0.81 -18.34 -3.81
C VAL A 276 0.42 -18.41 -4.71
N TYR A 277 1.56 -18.75 -4.13
CA TYR A 277 2.84 -18.81 -4.83
C TYR A 277 3.63 -20.06 -4.43
N LEU A 278 4.66 -20.39 -5.20
CA LEU A 278 5.54 -21.51 -4.90
C LEU A 278 6.22 -21.32 -3.54
N LEU A 279 6.48 -22.43 -2.85
CA LEU A 279 7.17 -22.40 -1.56
C LEU A 279 8.52 -21.68 -1.68
N ASP A 280 8.82 -20.81 -0.72
CA ASP A 280 10.11 -20.15 -0.62
C ASP A 280 11.27 -21.17 -0.64
N GLY A 281 12.33 -20.87 -1.39
CA GLY A 281 13.44 -21.78 -1.66
C GLY A 281 13.24 -22.68 -2.88
N SER A 282 12.08 -22.63 -3.55
CA SER A 282 11.87 -23.30 -4.83
C SER A 282 12.79 -22.72 -5.91
N VAL A 283 13.40 -23.57 -6.74
CA VAL A 283 14.37 -23.15 -7.75
C VAL A 283 13.67 -22.43 -8.90
N CYS A 284 14.21 -21.30 -9.32
CA CYS A 284 13.75 -20.55 -10.49
C CYS A 284 14.95 -20.08 -11.34
N GLN A 285 14.67 -19.47 -12.50
CA GLN A 285 15.71 -18.97 -13.43
C GLN A 285 16.79 -20.03 -13.73
N TYR A 286 16.36 -21.24 -14.10
CA TYR A 286 17.26 -22.35 -14.47
C TYR A 286 18.31 -22.72 -13.41
N GLY A 287 18.01 -22.55 -12.11
CA GLY A 287 18.96 -22.90 -11.04
C GLY A 287 19.79 -21.74 -10.50
N GLN A 288 19.59 -20.51 -11.01
CA GLN A 288 20.39 -19.34 -10.63
C GLN A 288 19.75 -18.49 -9.51
N ALA A 289 18.48 -18.73 -9.22
CA ALA A 289 17.69 -17.95 -8.26
C ALA A 289 16.70 -18.85 -7.53
N TYR A 290 16.14 -18.32 -6.45
CA TYR A 290 15.17 -19.03 -5.62
C TYR A 290 13.94 -18.15 -5.36
N CYS A 291 12.79 -18.79 -5.28
CA CYS A 291 11.54 -18.14 -4.93
C CYS A 291 11.61 -17.61 -3.49
N TYR A 292 11.20 -16.37 -3.30
CA TYR A 292 11.04 -15.75 -2.00
C TYR A 292 9.88 -14.75 -2.06
N ASN A 293 8.85 -14.94 -1.23
CA ASN A 293 7.62 -14.13 -1.24
C ASN A 293 6.99 -14.00 -2.64
N GLY A 294 7.00 -15.09 -3.42
CA GLY A 294 6.44 -15.13 -4.78
C GLY A 294 7.30 -14.49 -5.88
N MET A 295 8.46 -13.92 -5.53
CA MET A 295 9.43 -13.37 -6.47
C MET A 295 10.59 -14.34 -6.73
N CYS A 296 11.08 -14.38 -7.97
CA CYS A 296 12.29 -15.13 -8.31
C CYS A 296 13.53 -14.26 -8.11
N LEU A 297 14.23 -14.44 -6.98
CA LEU A 297 15.33 -13.57 -6.56
C LEU A 297 16.65 -14.32 -6.47
N THR A 298 17.74 -13.69 -6.91
CA THR A 298 19.10 -14.18 -6.65
C THR A 298 19.44 -14.04 -5.17
N HIS A 299 20.46 -14.77 -4.71
CA HIS A 299 20.95 -14.68 -3.33
C HIS A 299 21.34 -13.24 -2.93
N GLU A 300 21.99 -12.50 -3.83
CA GLU A 300 22.32 -11.08 -3.63
C GLU A 300 21.05 -10.22 -3.47
N GLN A 301 20.02 -10.44 -4.28
CA GLN A 301 18.77 -9.68 -4.19
C GLN A 301 18.03 -9.98 -2.88
N GLN A 302 18.00 -11.23 -2.44
CA GLN A 302 17.40 -11.60 -1.15
C GLN A 302 18.15 -10.96 0.03
N CYS A 303 19.49 -10.89 -0.01
CA CYS A 303 20.26 -10.15 0.99
C CYS A 303 19.84 -8.68 1.07
N ILE A 304 19.67 -8.03 -0.09
CA ILE A 304 19.27 -6.63 -0.18
C ILE A 304 17.86 -6.45 0.39
N GLU A 305 16.92 -7.35 0.11
CA GLU A 305 15.59 -7.32 0.71
C GLU A 305 15.61 -7.54 2.22
N LEU A 306 16.43 -8.45 2.75
CA LEU A 306 16.45 -8.72 4.19
C LEU A 306 17.15 -7.64 5.02
N LYS A 307 18.11 -6.91 4.42
CA LYS A 307 19.04 -6.03 5.18
C LYS A 307 19.06 -4.57 4.72
N GLY A 308 18.45 -4.24 3.58
CA GLY A 308 18.44 -2.90 2.99
C GLY A 308 19.72 -2.56 2.20
N LYS A 309 19.59 -1.71 1.19
CA LYS A 309 20.70 -1.23 0.35
C LYS A 309 21.66 -0.36 1.18
N GLY A 310 22.94 -0.75 1.27
CA GLY A 310 24.00 0.07 1.87
C GLY A 310 24.77 -0.54 3.04
N GLN A 311 24.39 -1.73 3.52
CA GLN A 311 25.27 -2.50 4.40
C GLN A 311 26.31 -3.23 3.56
N PHE A 312 27.52 -2.65 3.44
CA PHE A 312 28.70 -3.37 2.93
C PHE A 312 29.00 -4.53 3.88
N MET A 313 28.49 -5.74 3.62
CA MET A 313 28.96 -6.95 4.28
C MET A 313 28.80 -8.20 3.40
N ASN A 314 29.81 -9.07 3.52
CA ASN A 314 30.02 -10.34 2.83
C ASN A 314 28.73 -11.09 2.47
N TYR A 315 28.47 -11.23 1.16
CA TYR A 315 27.37 -12.01 0.57
C TYR A 315 27.31 -13.49 1.00
N LYS A 316 28.27 -13.97 1.81
CA LYS A 316 28.34 -15.34 2.34
C LYS A 316 27.50 -15.59 3.61
N VAL A 317 26.88 -14.56 4.19
CA VAL A 317 26.21 -14.66 5.52
C VAL A 317 24.68 -14.59 5.42
N CYS A 318 24.12 -14.33 4.24
CA CYS A 318 22.69 -14.54 4.04
C CYS A 318 22.46 -16.04 3.88
N ILE A 319 21.56 -16.58 4.72
CA ILE A 319 21.29 -18.02 4.84
C ILE A 319 20.51 -18.48 3.61
#